data_AF-A0A5B7GTE7-F1
#
_entry.id   AF-A0A5B7GTE7-F1
#
_cell.length_a   1.000
_cell.length_b   1.000
_cell.length_c   1.000
_cell.angle_alpha   90.00
_cell.angle_beta   90.00
_cell.angle_gamma   90.00
#
_symmetry.space_group_name_H-M   'P 1'
#
loop_
_entity.id
_entity.type
_entity.pdbx_description
1 polymer ?
#
loop_
_entity_poly.entity_id
_entity_poly.type
_entity_poly.pdbx_seq_one_letter_code
_entity_poly.pdbx_strand_id
1 'polypeptide(L)'
;MTFSFAPDFLAKTQCPGQHSFDEFTIPALLDFVREDEVDHLLCPVRVIREYLRTTRDCWPACSRLLVTVSDPRRAVHCHTLSKFICQVIRRAYVSISEESSRLLKVNAHEVWAIGTSVLFRIVKSLDLVLKAGTWKNMTTFVSFYLRDVTRRYLDTFSLGPIVSAVKVVH
;
A
#
# COMPACT_ATOMS: atom_id res chain seq x y z
N MET A 1 0.79 -14.49 -6.59
CA MET A 1 -0.35 -14.01 -7.39
C MET A 1 0.14 -12.91 -8.31
N THR A 2 -0.15 -13.01 -9.60
CA THR A 2 0.39 -12.09 -10.62
C THR A 2 -0.62 -11.01 -10.94
N PHE A 3 -0.13 -9.77 -11.09
CA PHE A 3 -0.92 -8.60 -11.43
C PHE A 3 -0.30 -7.92 -12.65
N SER A 4 -1.17 -7.50 -13.56
CA SER A 4 -0.83 -6.64 -14.69
C SER A 4 -1.41 -5.25 -14.46
N PHE A 5 -0.75 -4.25 -15.04
CA PHE A 5 -1.27 -2.89 -15.03
C PHE A 5 -2.32 -2.73 -16.14
N ALA A 6 -3.37 -1.96 -15.87
CA ALA A 6 -4.34 -1.62 -16.91
C ALA A 6 -3.64 -0.77 -17.98
N PRO A 7 -3.59 -1.21 -19.25
CA PRO A 7 -2.79 -0.54 -20.28
C PRO A 7 -3.24 0.90 -20.54
N ASP A 8 -4.52 1.19 -20.32
CA ASP A 8 -5.12 2.52 -20.54
C ASP A 8 -5.00 3.44 -19.31
N PHE A 9 -4.41 2.97 -18.20
CA PHE A 9 -4.27 3.76 -16.99
C PHE A 9 -2.93 4.50 -16.95
N LEU A 10 -3.00 5.83 -17.01
CA LEU A 10 -1.85 6.72 -16.81
C LEU A 10 -2.01 7.51 -15.51
N ALA A 11 -1.12 7.27 -14.54
CA ALA A 11 -1.09 8.05 -13.31
C ALA A 11 -0.58 9.47 -13.57
N LYS A 12 -1.02 10.44 -12.75
CA LYS A 12 -0.57 11.86 -12.84
C LYS A 12 0.94 12.02 -12.75
N THR A 13 1.62 11.06 -12.12
CA THR A 13 3.07 11.04 -11.93
C THR A 13 3.81 10.44 -13.12
N GLN A 14 3.15 9.73 -14.03
CA GLN A 14 3.76 9.03 -15.18
C GLN A 14 3.86 9.91 -16.44
N CYS A 15 4.86 9.66 -17.29
CA CYS A 15 4.93 10.22 -18.64
C CYS A 15 4.15 9.35 -19.62
N PRO A 16 3.45 9.94 -20.60
CA PRO A 16 3.01 9.18 -21.78
C PRO A 16 4.20 8.46 -22.42
N GLY A 17 4.08 7.16 -22.69
CA GLY A 17 5.14 6.34 -23.29
C GLY A 17 6.20 5.81 -22.31
N GLN A 18 6.15 6.18 -21.03
CA GLN A 18 6.93 5.48 -20.01
C GLN A 18 6.30 4.10 -19.83
N HIS A 19 7.04 3.03 -20.16
CA HIS A 19 6.54 1.67 -20.19
C HIS A 19 5.67 1.38 -18.95
N SER A 20 4.45 0.90 -19.19
CA SER A 20 3.64 0.25 -18.17
C SER A 20 4.51 -0.75 -17.46
N PHE A 21 4.50 -0.75 -16.13
CA PHE A 21 5.21 -1.77 -15.36
C PHE A 21 4.89 -3.15 -15.92
N ASP A 22 5.93 -3.99 -15.99
CA ASP A 22 5.78 -5.40 -16.28
C ASP A 22 4.85 -6.05 -15.26
N GLU A 23 4.30 -7.21 -15.63
CA GLU A 23 3.59 -8.04 -14.67
C GLU A 23 4.44 -8.27 -13.41
N PHE A 24 3.83 -8.11 -12.25
CA PHE A 24 4.50 -8.33 -10.98
C PHE A 24 3.79 -9.41 -10.18
N THR A 25 4.57 -10.18 -9.44
CA THR A 25 4.05 -11.25 -8.57
C THR A 25 4.17 -10.84 -7.12
N ILE A 26 3.06 -10.87 -6.40
CA ILE A 26 3.06 -10.80 -4.94
C ILE A 26 3.22 -12.23 -4.39
N PRO A 27 4.29 -12.52 -3.63
CA PRO A 27 4.46 -13.81 -2.98
C PRO A 27 3.46 -13.99 -1.85
N ALA A 28 3.06 -15.24 -1.58
CA ALA A 28 2.25 -15.54 -0.40
C ALA A 28 3.12 -15.51 0.86
N LEU A 29 2.55 -15.10 2.00
CA LEU A 29 3.23 -15.21 3.29
C LEU A 29 3.20 -16.62 3.88
N LEU A 30 2.50 -17.57 3.23
CA LEU A 30 2.31 -18.93 3.75
C LEU A 30 3.63 -19.70 3.91
N ASP A 31 4.66 -19.33 3.15
CA ASP A 31 5.99 -19.93 3.29
C ASP A 31 6.74 -19.44 4.55
N PHE A 32 6.20 -18.42 5.22
CA PHE A 32 6.84 -17.73 6.35
C PHE A 32 5.98 -17.72 7.62
N VAL A 33 4.70 -18.08 7.52
CA VAL A 33 3.73 -18.01 8.62
C VAL A 33 2.88 -19.27 8.62
N ARG A 34 2.75 -19.92 9.77
CA ARG A 34 1.96 -21.16 9.89
C ARG A 34 0.46 -20.86 9.82
N GLU A 35 -0.34 -21.80 9.33
CA GLU A 35 -1.79 -21.60 9.15
C GLU A 35 -2.55 -21.32 10.47
N ASP A 36 -2.02 -21.80 11.60
CA ASP A 36 -2.58 -21.61 12.94
C ASP A 36 -2.19 -20.26 13.59
N GLU A 37 -1.21 -19.54 13.02
CA GLU A 37 -0.75 -18.25 13.55
C GLU A 37 -1.62 -17.11 13.03
N VAL A 38 -2.06 -16.19 13.91
CA VAL A 38 -2.89 -15.01 13.54
C VAL A 38 -2.28 -14.19 12.39
N ASP A 39 -0.96 -14.20 12.26
CA ASP A 39 -0.22 -13.49 11.21
C ASP A 39 -0.53 -13.99 9.79
N HIS A 40 -1.07 -15.20 9.63
CA HIS A 40 -1.52 -15.69 8.32
C HIS A 40 -2.65 -14.79 7.76
N LEU A 41 -3.35 -14.05 8.63
CA LEU A 41 -4.36 -13.08 8.26
C LEU A 41 -3.77 -11.89 7.48
N LEU A 42 -2.48 -11.61 7.65
CA LEU A 42 -1.75 -10.52 6.98
C LEU A 42 -1.31 -10.88 5.56
N CYS A 43 -1.51 -12.12 5.11
CA CYS A 43 -1.10 -12.59 3.79
C CYS A 43 -1.90 -11.91 2.67
N PRO A 44 -1.28 -11.06 1.81
CA PRO A 44 -1.99 -10.33 0.76
C PRO A 44 -2.58 -11.27 -0.29
N VAL A 45 -1.88 -12.37 -0.62
CA VAL A 45 -2.39 -13.38 -1.56
C VAL A 45 -3.66 -14.05 -1.03
N ARG A 46 -3.70 -14.36 0.28
CA ARG A 46 -4.88 -14.95 0.93
C ARG A 46 -6.06 -13.98 0.88
N VAL A 47 -5.82 -12.72 1.26
CA VAL A 47 -6.85 -11.66 1.25
C VAL A 47 -7.42 -11.46 -0.15
N ILE A 48 -6.58 -11.42 -1.19
CA ILE A 48 -7.04 -11.20 -2.56
C ILE A 48 -7.81 -12.41 -3.10
N ARG A 49 -7.36 -13.64 -2.82
CA ARG A 49 -8.11 -14.87 -3.19
C ARG A 49 -9.50 -14.87 -2.57
N GLU A 50 -9.58 -14.55 -1.28
CA GLU A 50 -10.84 -14.52 -0.56
C GLU A 50 -11.77 -13.40 -1.05
N TYR A 51 -11.20 -12.23 -1.38
CA TYR A 51 -11.94 -11.15 -2.00
C TYR A 51 -12.56 -11.58 -3.34
N LEU A 52 -11.74 -12.14 -4.25
CA LEU A 52 -12.22 -12.60 -5.56
C LEU A 52 -13.28 -13.70 -5.46
N ARG A 53 -13.12 -14.62 -4.50
CA ARG A 53 -14.11 -15.66 -4.22
C ARG A 53 -15.46 -15.04 -3.79
N THR A 54 -15.40 -14.06 -2.88
CA THR A 54 -16.59 -13.42 -2.30
C THR A 54 -17.28 -12.48 -3.28
N THR A 55 -16.52 -11.80 -4.16
CA THR A 55 -17.07 -10.84 -5.13
C THR A 55 -17.28 -11.45 -6.51
N ARG A 56 -17.20 -12.78 -6.66
CA ARG A 56 -17.30 -13.48 -7.95
C ARG A 56 -18.54 -13.07 -8.73
N ASP A 57 -19.69 -13.02 -8.05
CA ASP A 57 -20.97 -12.70 -8.69
C ASP A 57 -21.15 -11.19 -8.88
N CYS A 58 -20.32 -10.36 -8.25
CA CYS A 58 -20.41 -8.90 -8.30
C CYS A 58 -19.67 -8.28 -9.48
N TRP A 59 -19.02 -9.07 -10.33
CA TRP A 59 -18.14 -8.54 -11.37
C TRP A 59 -18.92 -7.86 -12.51
N PRO A 60 -18.81 -6.52 -12.68
CA PRO A 60 -19.20 -5.88 -13.94
C PRO A 60 -18.31 -6.35 -15.11
N ALA A 61 -18.64 -5.95 -16.34
CA ALA A 61 -17.80 -6.19 -17.53
C ALA A 61 -16.48 -5.35 -17.54
N CYS A 62 -15.89 -5.08 -16.39
CA CYS A 62 -14.71 -4.22 -16.22
C CYS A 62 -13.51 -5.05 -15.72
N SER A 63 -12.32 -4.74 -16.21
CA SER A 63 -11.05 -5.44 -15.88
C SER A 63 -10.36 -4.95 -14.60
N ARG A 64 -11.00 -4.11 -13.79
CA ARG A 64 -10.40 -3.59 -12.55
C ARG A 64 -10.31 -4.72 -11.51
N LEU A 65 -9.69 -4.51 -10.35
CA LEU A 65 -9.66 -5.53 -9.29
C LEU A 65 -10.76 -5.31 -8.26
N LEU A 66 -11.02 -4.05 -7.90
CA LEU A 66 -11.91 -3.69 -6.79
C LEU A 66 -13.27 -3.23 -7.31
N VAL A 67 -14.33 -3.87 -6.83
CA VAL A 67 -15.74 -3.64 -7.20
C VAL A 67 -16.61 -3.24 -6.01
N THR A 68 -17.68 -2.51 -6.29
CA THR A 68 -18.76 -2.30 -5.34
C THR A 68 -19.66 -3.53 -5.30
N VAL A 69 -20.01 -3.97 -4.10
CA VAL A 69 -20.92 -5.11 -3.88
C VAL A 69 -22.40 -4.70 -3.97
N SER A 70 -22.70 -3.43 -3.73
CA SER A 70 -24.04 -2.84 -3.85
C SER A 70 -24.36 -2.45 -5.29
N ASP A 71 -25.65 -2.56 -5.65
CA ASP A 71 -26.21 -2.12 -6.93
C ASP A 71 -26.23 -0.57 -7.02
N PRO A 72 -25.82 0.06 -8.13
CA PRO A 72 -25.17 -0.54 -9.30
C PRO A 72 -23.73 -0.98 -9.03
N ARG A 73 -23.44 -2.23 -9.41
CA ARG A 73 -22.11 -2.85 -9.33
C ARG A 73 -21.18 -2.18 -10.33
N ARG A 74 -20.09 -1.60 -9.82
CA ARG A 74 -19.11 -0.84 -10.60
C ARG A 74 -17.73 -0.96 -10.00
N ALA A 75 -16.71 -0.60 -10.77
CA ALA A 75 -15.37 -0.45 -10.22
C ALA A 75 -15.35 0.62 -9.12
N VAL A 76 -14.60 0.37 -8.05
CA VAL A 76 -14.50 1.32 -6.93
C VAL A 76 -13.74 2.56 -7.37
N HIS A 77 -14.32 3.73 -7.10
CA HIS A 77 -13.71 5.02 -7.39
C HIS A 77 -12.55 5.32 -6.42
N CYS A 78 -11.51 6.06 -6.87
CA CYS A 78 -10.32 6.35 -6.06
C CYS A 78 -10.65 7.07 -4.72
N HIS A 79 -11.56 8.04 -4.73
CA HIS A 79 -12.06 8.69 -3.51
C HIS A 79 -12.67 7.70 -2.51
N THR A 80 -13.37 6.67 -2.97
CA THR A 80 -13.94 5.64 -2.10
C THR A 80 -12.84 4.77 -1.49
N LEU A 81 -11.85 4.36 -2.29
CA LEU A 81 -10.67 3.64 -1.79
C LEU A 81 -9.91 4.46 -0.74
N SER A 82 -9.70 5.75 -1.00
CA SER A 82 -9.09 6.65 -0.02
C SER A 82 -9.87 6.69 1.29
N LYS A 83 -11.21 6.73 1.23
CA LYS A 83 -12.06 6.69 2.43
C LYS A 83 -11.90 5.37 3.18
N PHE A 84 -11.90 4.22 2.49
CA PHE A 84 -11.72 2.91 3.10
C PHE A 84 -10.38 2.79 3.81
N ILE A 85 -9.28 3.21 3.16
CA ILE A 85 -7.95 3.21 3.76
C ILE A 85 -7.95 4.03 5.05
N CYS A 86 -8.46 5.26 5.02
CA CYS A 86 -8.50 6.12 6.21
C CYS A 86 -9.39 5.53 7.32
N GLN A 87 -10.52 4.91 6.97
CA GLN A 87 -11.42 4.28 7.95
C GLN A 87 -10.78 3.08 8.62
N VAL A 88 -10.08 2.22 7.86
CA VAL A 88 -9.38 1.06 8.41
C VAL A 88 -8.31 1.52 9.41
N ILE A 89 -7.49 2.51 9.04
CA ILE A 89 -6.47 3.07 9.94
C ILE A 89 -7.12 3.62 11.20
N ARG A 90 -8.16 4.46 11.09
CA ARG A 90 -8.85 5.01 12.27
C ARG A 90 -9.45 3.94 13.18
N ARG A 91 -10.00 2.86 12.61
CA ARG A 91 -10.54 1.74 13.39
C ARG A 91 -9.44 0.97 14.11
N ALA A 92 -8.30 0.76 13.46
CA ALA A 92 -7.14 0.10 14.08
C ALA A 92 -6.58 0.89 15.27
N TYR A 93 -6.71 2.22 15.24
CA TYR A 93 -6.23 3.12 16.30
C TYR A 93 -7.37 3.75 17.11
N VAL A 94 -8.51 3.06 17.29
CA VAL A 94 -9.66 3.62 18.01
C VAL A 94 -9.38 3.95 19.49
N SER A 95 -8.38 3.29 20.09
CA SER A 95 -8.04 3.43 21.51
C SER A 95 -7.08 4.58 21.84
N ILE A 96 -6.59 5.33 20.84
CA ILE A 96 -5.66 6.44 21.09
C ILE A 96 -6.42 7.68 21.59
N SER A 97 -5.73 8.58 22.30
CA SER A 97 -6.33 9.84 22.74
C SER A 97 -6.79 10.70 21.54
N GLU A 98 -7.82 11.53 21.75
CA GLU A 98 -8.31 12.44 20.71
C GLU A 98 -7.21 13.38 20.19
N GLU A 99 -6.34 13.84 21.09
CA GLU A 99 -5.15 14.62 20.76
C GLU A 99 -4.22 13.86 19.81
N SER A 100 -3.87 12.61 20.13
CA SER A 100 -3.05 11.75 19.25
C SER A 100 -3.72 11.51 17.91
N SER A 101 -5.04 11.32 17.89
CA SER A 101 -5.83 11.12 16.68
C SER A 101 -5.80 12.33 15.74
N ARG A 102 -5.89 13.55 16.30
CA ARG A 102 -5.76 14.81 15.54
C ARG A 102 -4.36 14.96 14.94
N LEU A 103 -3.32 14.53 15.66
CA LEU A 103 -1.93 14.58 15.20
C LEU A 103 -1.64 13.60 14.05
N LEU A 104 -2.29 12.43 14.02
CA LEU A 104 -2.02 11.39 13.01
C LEU A 104 -2.38 11.78 11.57
N LYS A 105 -3.16 12.85 11.36
CA LYS A 105 -3.54 13.39 10.02
C LYS A 105 -3.80 12.31 8.96
N VAL A 106 -4.57 11.27 9.34
CA VAL A 106 -4.78 10.05 8.55
C VAL A 106 -5.29 10.38 7.15
N ASN A 107 -4.45 10.12 6.15
CA ASN A 107 -4.80 10.25 4.74
C ASN A 107 -4.17 9.12 3.91
N ALA A 108 -4.77 8.80 2.76
CA ALA A 108 -4.30 7.70 1.93
C ALA A 108 -2.94 7.96 1.29
N HIS A 109 -2.58 9.22 1.05
CA HIS A 109 -1.27 9.58 0.50
C HIS A 109 -0.14 9.35 1.51
N GLU A 110 -0.39 9.47 2.82
CA GLU A 110 0.62 9.15 3.85
C GLU A 110 0.99 7.67 3.84
N VAL A 111 0.05 6.77 3.53
CA VAL A 111 0.37 5.34 3.39
C VAL A 111 1.40 5.13 2.28
N TRP A 112 1.25 5.84 1.17
CA TRP A 112 2.23 5.80 0.08
C TRP A 112 3.56 6.46 0.48
N ALA A 113 3.52 7.61 1.15
CA ALA A 113 4.69 8.31 1.65
C ALA A 113 5.54 7.45 2.61
N ILE A 114 4.88 6.81 3.59
CA ILE A 114 5.54 5.89 4.53
C ILE A 114 6.11 4.68 3.79
N GLY A 115 5.33 4.04 2.92
CA GLY A 115 5.77 2.84 2.19
C GLY A 115 7.02 3.11 1.32
N THR A 116 7.05 4.24 0.62
CA THR A 116 8.19 4.64 -0.22
C THR A 116 9.39 5.12 0.58
N SER A 117 9.17 5.75 1.73
CA SER A 117 10.25 6.11 2.67
C SER A 117 10.90 4.87 3.29
N VAL A 118 10.10 3.86 3.65
CA VAL A 118 10.60 2.54 4.09
C VAL A 118 11.36 1.86 2.96
N LEU A 119 10.83 1.85 1.74
CA LEU A 119 11.54 1.31 0.58
C LEU A 119 12.90 1.98 0.38
N PHE A 120 12.95 3.32 0.43
CA PHE A 120 14.19 4.08 0.30
C PHE A 120 15.24 3.65 1.34
N ARG A 121 14.81 3.39 2.58
CA ARG A 121 15.69 2.89 3.64
C ARG A 121 16.26 1.51 3.35
N ILE A 122 15.46 0.62 2.73
CA ILE A 122 15.89 -0.73 2.34
C ILE A 122 16.89 -0.67 1.19
N VAL A 123 16.52 -0.01 0.09
CA VAL A 123 17.27 -0.08 -1.16
C VAL A 123 18.39 0.96 -1.25
N LYS A 124 18.34 2.02 -0.43
CA LYS A 124 19.29 3.14 -0.39
C LYS A 124 19.61 3.73 -1.77
N SER A 125 18.67 3.62 -2.70
CA SER A 125 18.78 4.06 -4.08
C SER A 125 17.56 4.91 -4.40
N LEU A 126 17.81 6.17 -4.70
CA LEU A 126 16.77 7.10 -5.12
C LEU A 126 16.19 6.66 -6.46
N ASP A 127 17.01 6.22 -7.41
CA ASP A 127 16.54 5.79 -8.74
C ASP A 127 15.55 4.62 -8.65
N LEU A 128 15.82 3.64 -7.78
CA LEU A 128 14.89 2.53 -7.56
C LEU A 128 13.57 3.00 -6.93
N VAL A 129 13.63 3.96 -6.02
CA VAL A 129 12.42 4.54 -5.39
C VAL A 129 11.62 5.37 -6.38
N LEU A 130 12.27 6.20 -7.19
CA LEU A 130 11.62 6.99 -8.24
C LEU A 130 10.99 6.07 -9.29
N LYS A 131 11.68 4.99 -9.67
CA LYS A 131 11.14 3.97 -10.57
C LYS A 131 9.91 3.27 -9.96
N ALA A 132 9.99 2.81 -8.72
CA ALA A 132 8.89 2.15 -8.03
C ALA A 132 7.69 3.08 -7.77
N GLY A 133 7.96 4.35 -7.43
CA GLY A 133 6.95 5.38 -7.18
C GLY A 133 6.42 6.05 -8.45
N THR A 134 6.93 5.70 -9.63
CA THR A 134 6.63 6.36 -10.92
C THR A 134 6.88 7.88 -10.91
N TRP A 135 7.85 8.36 -10.14
CA TRP A 135 8.14 9.78 -10.06
C TRP A 135 9.14 10.20 -11.13
N LYS A 136 8.81 11.26 -11.87
CA LYS A 136 9.69 11.87 -12.88
C LYS A 136 10.84 12.63 -12.26
N ASN A 137 10.59 13.32 -11.15
CA ASN A 137 11.59 14.12 -10.47
C ASN A 137 11.79 13.65 -9.02
N MET A 138 13.02 13.83 -8.56
CA MET A 138 13.34 13.63 -7.15
C MET A 138 12.55 14.58 -6.25
N THR A 139 12.34 15.83 -6.70
CA THR A 139 11.72 16.88 -5.90
C THR A 139 10.32 16.49 -5.43
N THR A 140 9.52 15.80 -6.26
CA THR A 140 8.20 15.34 -5.83
C THR A 140 8.33 14.34 -4.68
N PHE A 141 9.24 13.37 -4.78
CA PHE A 141 9.48 12.43 -3.70
C PHE A 141 9.97 13.15 -2.44
N VAL A 142 11.05 13.93 -2.53
CA VAL A 142 11.69 14.56 -1.37
C VAL A 142 10.77 15.57 -0.69
N SER A 143 10.04 16.39 -1.45
CA SER A 143 9.20 17.45 -0.88
C SER A 143 7.85 16.95 -0.37
N PHE A 144 7.26 15.92 -0.98
CA PHE A 144 5.88 15.52 -0.67
C PHE A 144 5.75 14.13 -0.05
N TYR A 145 6.69 13.20 -0.26
CA TYR A 145 6.55 11.79 0.13
C TYR A 145 7.63 11.29 1.08
N LEU A 146 8.83 11.89 1.07
CA LEU A 146 9.87 11.51 2.02
C LEU A 146 9.38 11.87 3.43
N ARG A 147 9.29 10.86 4.28
CA ARG A 147 8.96 10.98 5.70
C ARG A 147 10.14 10.52 6.51
N ASP A 148 10.33 11.19 7.64
CA ASP A 148 11.19 10.66 8.67
C ASP A 148 10.55 9.39 9.24
N VAL A 149 11.14 8.26 8.88
CA VAL A 149 10.78 6.93 9.38
C VAL A 149 11.85 6.44 10.35
N THR A 150 12.44 7.32 11.17
CA THR A 150 13.32 6.94 12.29
C THR A 150 12.51 6.79 13.59
N ARG A 151 12.92 5.88 14.49
CA ARG A 151 12.24 5.66 15.81
C ARG A 151 12.76 6.65 16.84
N ARG A 152 11.97 6.88 17.88
CA ARG A 152 12.46 7.33 19.19
C ARG A 152 12.20 6.25 20.24
N TYR A 153 13.25 5.77 20.89
CA TYR A 153 13.16 4.92 22.08
C TYR A 153 14.23 5.41 23.07
N LEU A 154 13.81 5.90 24.24
CA LEU A 154 14.71 6.30 25.33
C LEU A 154 15.90 7.16 24.83
N ASP A 155 15.60 8.31 24.21
CA ASP A 155 16.58 9.28 23.67
C ASP A 155 17.58 8.77 22.60
N THR A 156 17.38 7.57 22.05
CA THR A 156 18.20 7.02 20.96
C THR A 156 17.35 6.48 19.81
N PHE A 157 17.80 6.76 18.57
CA PHE A 157 17.06 6.41 17.36
C PHE A 157 17.21 4.91 17.02
N SER A 158 16.17 4.09 17.14
CA SER A 158 16.21 2.71 16.59
C SER A 158 14.83 2.18 16.24
N LEU A 159 14.44 1.97 14.97
CA LEU A 159 13.19 1.21 14.71
C LEU A 159 13.36 -0.22 15.23
N GLY A 160 12.35 -0.73 15.94
CA GLY A 160 12.21 -2.18 16.02
C GLY A 160 12.11 -2.71 14.58
N PRO A 161 12.46 -3.97 14.32
CA PRO A 161 12.49 -4.49 12.96
C PRO A 161 11.17 -4.17 12.23
N ILE A 162 11.21 -3.26 11.24
CA ILE A 162 10.03 -3.01 10.40
C ILE A 162 9.99 -4.17 9.44
N VAL A 163 8.98 -5.01 9.49
CA VAL A 163 8.82 -6.03 8.47
C VAL A 163 8.04 -5.43 7.30
N SER A 164 8.68 -5.34 6.14
CA SER A 164 8.05 -4.91 4.89
C SER A 164 8.29 -5.97 3.82
N ALA A 165 7.21 -6.46 3.20
CA ALA A 165 7.28 -7.52 2.19
C ALA A 165 8.16 -8.71 2.61
N VAL A 166 7.98 -9.19 3.84
CA VAL A 166 8.71 -10.34 4.43
C VAL A 166 10.21 -10.08 4.66
N LYS A 167 10.66 -8.84 4.56
CA LYS A 167 12.02 -8.44 4.88
C LYS A 167 12.02 -7.55 6.12
N VAL A 168 12.91 -7.86 7.05
CA VAL A 168 13.23 -6.96 8.15
C VAL A 168 14.00 -5.76 7.58
N VAL A 169 13.46 -4.57 7.78
CA VAL A 169 14.06 -3.29 7.42
C VAL A 169 14.74 -2.73 8.67
N HIS A 170 16.07 -2.82 8.68
CA HIS A 170 16.92 -2.32 9.76
C HIS A 170 17.10 -0.82 9.73
#